data_AF-A0A1Y4B3N0-F1
#
_entry.id   AF-A0A1Y4B3N0-F1
#
_cell.length_a   1.000
_cell.length_b   1.000
_cell.length_c   1.000
_cell.angle_alpha   90.00
_cell.angle_beta   90.00
_cell.angle_gamma   90.00
#
_symmetry.space_group_name_H-M   'P 1'
#
loop_
_entity.id
_entity.type
_entity.pdbx_description
1 polymer ?
#
loop_
_entity_poly.entity_id
_entity_poly.type
_entity_poly.pdbx_seq_one_letter_code
_entity_poly.pdbx_strand_id
1 'polypeptide(L)'
;MKLVSEKINQQHYFSVGYDPISESYILVQVITYVGYYNRYFKISKEEYDWFEHDINKLIVLNQECYVQNTKHPKFFFSEYPIENTPEQNEKLKFYMQTEYQQNKKRVLRDKILNFLREIDKAEAAASISDFGSLNLCRIWLENILEKLENGILPSSNGDTIGAMKYISQHDCLSVIHDLYEAAADVDTYYSNECKEW
;
A
#
# COMPACT_ATOMS: atom_id res chain seq x y z
N MET A 1 7.73 1.05 6.27
CA MET A 1 7.16 -0.17 6.92
C MET A 1 5.76 0.15 7.44
N LYS A 2 4.76 -0.69 7.16
CA LYS A 2 3.38 -0.49 7.64
C LYS A 2 3.06 -1.41 8.81
N LEU A 3 2.80 -0.84 9.98
CA LEU A 3 2.47 -1.59 11.19
C LEU A 3 0.96 -1.77 11.37
N VAL A 4 0.56 -2.92 11.93
CA VAL A 4 -0.81 -3.21 12.35
C VAL A 4 -0.99 -2.74 13.79
N SER A 5 -2.16 -2.13 14.08
CA SER A 5 -2.51 -1.58 15.40
C SER A 5 -1.45 -0.60 15.92
N GLU A 6 -0.96 0.27 15.02
CA GLU A 6 0.07 1.24 15.34
C GLU A 6 -0.44 2.29 16.34
N LYS A 7 0.37 2.55 17.37
CA LYS A 7 0.14 3.57 18.40
C LYS A 7 1.27 4.58 18.36
N ILE A 8 0.93 5.86 18.27
CA ILE A 8 1.89 6.93 17.95
C ILE A 8 2.07 7.85 19.15
N ASN A 9 3.32 8.09 19.55
CA ASN A 9 3.69 9.13 20.51
C ASN A 9 4.47 10.23 19.79
N GLN A 10 3.74 11.24 19.32
CA GLN A 10 4.30 12.36 18.56
C GLN A 10 5.27 13.22 19.39
N GLN A 11 5.01 13.36 20.70
CA GLN A 11 5.82 14.19 21.59
C GLN A 11 7.25 13.65 21.75
N HIS A 12 7.40 12.32 21.71
CA HIS A 12 8.68 11.64 21.91
C HIS A 12 9.22 10.97 20.64
N TYR A 13 8.66 11.30 19.47
CA TYR A 13 9.15 10.88 18.15
C TYR A 13 9.25 9.36 17.99
N PHE A 14 8.26 8.60 18.48
CA PHE A 14 8.20 7.17 18.25
C PHE A 14 6.78 6.65 18.05
N SER A 15 6.66 5.47 17.45
CA SER A 15 5.44 4.67 17.43
C SER A 15 5.75 3.21 17.77
N VAL A 16 4.72 2.44 18.12
CA VAL A 16 4.81 1.00 18.34
C VAL A 16 3.67 0.28 17.62
N GLY A 17 3.93 -0.92 17.10
CA GLY A 17 2.90 -1.70 16.40
C GLY A 17 3.41 -3.09 16.04
N TYR A 18 2.55 -3.91 15.42
CA TYR A 18 2.91 -5.25 15.00
C TYR A 18 3.26 -5.28 13.51
N ASP A 19 4.43 -5.82 13.18
CA ASP A 19 4.82 -6.07 11.81
C ASP A 19 4.54 -7.54 11.42
N PRO A 20 3.60 -7.80 10.50
CA PRO A 20 3.26 -9.16 10.09
C PRO A 20 4.34 -9.84 9.25
N ILE A 21 5.26 -9.09 8.65
CA ILE A 21 6.32 -9.65 7.80
C ILE A 21 7.40 -10.32 8.66
N SER A 22 7.85 -9.64 9.71
CA SER A 22 8.83 -10.18 10.64
C SER A 22 8.23 -10.85 11.88
N GLU A 23 6.89 -10.94 11.92
CA GLU A 23 6.09 -11.51 13.01
C GLU A 23 6.47 -10.95 14.39
N SER A 24 6.78 -9.66 14.46
CA SER A 24 7.36 -9.03 15.66
C SER A 24 6.65 -7.73 16.01
N TYR A 25 6.59 -7.39 17.29
CA TYR A 25 6.26 -6.03 17.70
C TYR A 25 7.48 -5.13 17.45
N ILE A 26 7.23 -3.95 16.90
CA ILE A 26 8.25 -3.01 16.46
C ILE A 26 8.04 -1.69 17.19
N LEU A 27 9.12 -1.13 17.72
CA LEU A 27 9.23 0.28 18.05
C LEU A 27 9.89 1.00 16.87
N VAL A 28 9.19 1.98 16.32
CA VAL A 28 9.68 2.87 15.27
C VAL A 28 10.16 4.16 15.93
N GLN A 29 11.43 4.48 15.77
CA GLN A 29 12.03 5.72 16.25
C GLN A 29 12.27 6.66 15.07
N VAL A 30 11.71 7.87 15.14
CA VAL A 30 11.86 8.90 14.11
C VAL A 30 13.12 9.73 14.38
N ILE A 31 14.04 9.76 13.42
CA ILE A 31 15.29 10.52 13.48
C ILE A 31 15.19 11.80 12.65
N THR A 32 15.22 12.96 13.29
CA THR A 32 14.90 14.25 12.64
C THR A 32 16.12 15.03 12.12
N TYR A 33 17.33 14.78 12.62
CA TYR A 33 18.49 15.66 12.36
C TYR A 33 19.28 15.36 11.07
N VAL A 34 18.99 14.25 10.37
CA VAL A 34 19.67 13.88 9.10
C VAL A 34 18.65 13.46 8.04
N GLY A 35 17.61 14.26 7.84
CA GLY A 35 16.68 14.10 6.72
C GLY A 35 15.45 13.22 6.98
N TYR A 36 15.01 13.11 8.24
CA TYR A 36 13.76 12.43 8.63
C TYR A 36 13.68 10.98 8.13
N TYR A 37 14.23 10.06 8.92
CA TYR A 37 14.17 8.63 8.63
C TYR A 37 13.86 7.84 9.89
N ASN A 38 13.42 6.59 9.73
CA ASN A 38 13.06 5.72 10.84
C ASN A 38 14.12 4.68 11.15
N ARG A 39 14.28 4.38 12.44
CA ARG A 39 14.94 3.17 12.94
C ARG A 39 13.92 2.24 13.55
N TYR A 40 14.09 0.95 13.32
CA TYR A 40 13.16 -0.08 13.75
C TYR A 40 13.83 -0.95 14.82
N PHE A 41 13.14 -1.19 15.94
CA PHE A 41 13.62 -2.03 17.03
C PHE A 41 12.60 -3.11 17.35
N LYS A 42 13.02 -4.38 17.49
CA LYS A 42 12.15 -5.47 17.90
C LYS A 42 11.88 -5.42 19.40
N ILE A 43 10.63 -5.23 19.76
CA ILE A 43 10.16 -5.21 21.15
C ILE A 43 9.30 -6.44 21.43
N SER A 44 9.13 -6.77 22.71
CA SER A 44 8.22 -7.82 23.14
C SER A 44 6.76 -7.33 23.10
N LYS A 45 5.82 -8.27 23.17
CA LYS A 45 4.40 -7.93 23.33
C LYS A 45 4.16 -7.12 24.62
N GLU A 46 4.83 -7.49 25.71
CA GLU A 46 4.75 -6.79 26.98
C GLU A 46 5.20 -5.32 26.85
N GLU A 47 6.31 -5.09 26.14
CA GLU A 47 6.83 -3.74 25.85
C GLU A 47 5.87 -2.93 24.99
N TYR A 48 5.20 -3.55 24.02
CA TYR A 48 4.13 -2.91 23.24
C TYR A 48 2.92 -2.54 24.11
N ASP A 49 2.51 -3.44 25.02
CA ASP A 49 1.37 -3.25 25.90
C ASP A 49 1.60 -2.15 26.95
N TRP A 50 2.85 -1.73 27.20
CA TRP A 50 3.16 -0.55 28.02
C TRP A 50 2.57 0.75 27.47
N PHE A 51 2.22 0.83 26.19
CA PHE A 51 1.62 2.04 25.63
C PHE A 51 0.34 2.46 26.36
N GLU A 52 -0.49 1.49 26.78
CA GLU A 52 -1.74 1.76 27.50
C GLU A 52 -1.54 1.88 29.03
N HIS A 53 -0.56 1.14 29.57
CA HIS A 53 -0.47 0.90 31.01
C HIS A 53 0.69 1.64 31.69
N ASP A 54 1.76 1.98 30.95
CA ASP A 54 2.97 2.60 31.48
C ASP A 54 3.83 3.24 30.37
N ILE A 55 3.32 4.32 29.76
CA ILE A 55 3.97 4.99 28.64
C ILE A 55 5.39 5.50 28.97
N ASN A 56 5.67 5.78 30.23
CA ASN A 56 6.98 6.25 30.68
C ASN A 56 8.08 5.20 30.44
N LYS A 57 7.78 3.90 30.61
CA LYS A 57 8.73 2.83 30.27
C LYS A 57 9.09 2.80 28.78
N LEU A 58 8.10 3.03 27.91
CA LEU A 58 8.35 3.13 26.47
C LEU A 58 9.18 4.36 26.11
N ILE A 59 8.95 5.49 26.77
CA ILE A 59 9.76 6.71 26.56
C ILE A 59 11.22 6.44 26.96
N VAL A 60 11.45 5.77 28.10
CA VAL A 60 12.80 5.39 28.54
C VAL A 60 13.44 4.41 27.56
N LEU A 61 12.73 3.37 27.13
CA LEU A 61 13.23 2.42 26.14
C LEU A 61 13.58 3.11 24.81
N ASN A 62 12.74 4.03 24.34
CA ASN A 62 13.03 4.83 23.15
C ASN A 62 14.31 5.66 23.31
N GLN A 63 14.54 6.27 24.47
CA GLN A 63 15.77 7.00 24.76
C GLN A 63 16.99 6.08 24.81
N GLU A 64 16.87 4.90 25.41
CA GLU A 64 17.94 3.89 25.43
C GLU A 64 18.32 3.44 24.00
N CYS A 65 17.31 3.14 23.17
CA CYS A 65 17.49 2.85 21.75
C CYS A 65 18.17 4.00 21.00
N TYR A 66 17.83 5.26 21.31
CA TYR A 66 18.45 6.43 20.70
C TYR A 66 19.93 6.55 21.05
N VAL A 67 20.27 6.40 22.34
CA VAL A 67 21.64 6.54 22.85
C VAL A 67 22.54 5.41 22.36
N GLN A 68 22.04 4.17 22.36
CA GLN A 68 22.81 3.00 21.91
C GLN A 68 22.83 2.86 20.38
N ASN A 69 21.88 3.49 19.68
CA ASN A 69 21.75 3.46 18.23
C ASN A 69 21.78 2.01 17.69
N THR A 70 22.58 1.73 16.66
CA THR A 70 22.72 0.42 16.02
C THR A 70 23.34 -0.64 16.91
N LYS A 71 23.90 -0.26 18.07
CA LYS A 71 24.47 -1.19 19.06
C LYS A 71 23.42 -1.73 20.03
N HIS A 72 22.21 -1.15 20.04
CA HIS A 72 21.15 -1.63 20.91
C HIS A 72 20.78 -3.09 20.52
N PRO A 73 20.65 -4.03 21.48
CA PRO A 73 20.39 -5.43 21.17
C PRO A 73 19.04 -5.67 20.47
N LYS A 74 18.12 -4.72 20.59
CA LYS A 74 16.82 -4.75 19.88
C LYS A 74 16.87 -4.16 18.48
N PHE A 75 17.98 -3.58 18.03
CA PHE A 75 18.07 -2.93 16.73
C PHE A 75 17.75 -3.92 15.61
N PHE A 76 16.77 -3.59 14.79
CA PHE A 76 16.31 -4.45 13.70
C PHE A 76 16.93 -4.03 12.38
N PHE A 77 16.67 -2.80 11.93
CA PHE A 77 17.33 -2.12 10.82
C PHE A 77 16.94 -0.62 10.83
N SER A 78 17.58 0.15 9.96
CA SER A 78 17.33 1.58 9.73
C SER A 78 16.94 1.84 8.28
N GLU A 79 16.13 2.87 8.03
CA GLU A 79 15.92 3.39 6.68
C GLU A 79 17.18 4.06 6.12
N TYR A 80 18.15 4.40 6.98
CA TYR A 80 19.42 4.95 6.54
C TYR A 80 20.44 3.82 6.29
N PRO A 81 20.78 3.46 5.04
CA PRO A 81 21.49 2.21 4.73
C PRO A 81 22.90 2.10 5.31
N ILE A 82 23.52 3.23 5.65
CA ILE A 82 24.86 3.30 6.26
C ILE A 82 24.85 2.75 7.70
N GLU A 83 23.69 2.74 8.36
CA GLU A 83 23.53 2.21 9.72
C GLU A 83 23.37 0.69 9.77
N ASN A 84 23.18 0.06 8.62
CA ASN A 84 22.80 -1.34 8.50
C ASN A 84 24.00 -2.23 8.13
N THR A 85 23.96 -3.47 8.59
CA THR A 85 24.76 -4.56 7.97
C THR A 85 24.23 -4.89 6.57
N PRO A 86 24.99 -5.65 5.75
CA PRO A 86 24.49 -6.12 4.45
C PRO A 86 23.16 -6.87 4.53
N GLU A 87 22.98 -7.74 5.52
CA GLU A 87 21.73 -8.52 5.71
C GLU A 87 20.55 -7.61 6.09
N GLN A 88 20.81 -6.57 6.89
CA GLN A 88 19.80 -5.57 7.23
C GLN A 88 19.44 -4.70 6.02
N ASN A 89 20.39 -4.41 5.12
CA ASN A 89 20.11 -3.70 3.88
C ASN A 89 19.28 -4.53 2.89
N GLU A 90 19.46 -5.86 2.85
CA GLU A 90 18.55 -6.72 2.08
C GLU A 90 17.13 -6.70 2.65
N LYS A 91 16.98 -6.67 3.98
CA LYS A 91 15.66 -6.46 4.62
C LYS A 91 15.07 -5.10 4.25
N LEU A 92 15.84 -4.02 4.34
CA LEU A 92 15.39 -2.69 3.95
C LEU A 92 14.86 -2.69 2.51
N LYS A 93 15.62 -3.27 1.56
CA LYS A 93 15.19 -3.41 0.16
C LYS A 93 13.87 -4.18 0.06
N PHE A 94 13.74 -5.30 0.77
CA PHE A 94 12.51 -6.09 0.79
C PHE A 94 11.31 -5.26 1.28
N TYR A 95 11.45 -4.50 2.37
CA TYR A 95 10.38 -3.62 2.86
C TYR A 95 10.04 -2.50 1.88
N MET A 96 11.06 -1.85 1.29
CA MET A 96 10.85 -0.80 0.29
C MET A 96 10.14 -1.32 -0.95
N GLN A 97 10.53 -2.51 -1.45
CA GLN A 97 9.86 -3.17 -2.57
C GLN A 97 8.42 -3.53 -2.20
N THR A 98 8.19 -4.14 -1.04
CA THR A 98 6.85 -4.51 -0.59
C THR A 98 5.93 -3.29 -0.47
N GLU A 99 6.41 -2.19 0.09
CA GLU A 99 5.65 -0.95 0.22
C GLU A 99 5.35 -0.32 -1.16
N TYR A 100 6.33 -0.29 -2.06
CA TYR A 100 6.14 0.16 -3.43
C TYR A 100 5.11 -0.68 -4.19
N GLN A 101 5.16 -2.01 -4.04
CA GLN A 101 4.21 -2.93 -4.67
C GLN A 101 2.81 -2.84 -4.07
N GLN A 102 2.70 -2.71 -2.76
CA GLN A 102 1.41 -2.46 -2.10
C GLN A 102 0.78 -1.14 -2.57
N ASN A 103 1.59 -0.08 -2.76
CA ASN A 103 1.11 1.17 -3.30
C ASN A 103 0.61 1.00 -4.74
N LYS A 104 1.29 0.24 -5.60
CA LYS A 104 0.81 -0.06 -6.95
C LYS A 104 -0.53 -0.78 -6.96
N LYS A 105 -0.65 -1.85 -6.15
CA LYS A 105 -1.90 -2.61 -6.02
C LYS A 105 -3.04 -1.72 -5.53
N ARG A 106 -2.77 -0.84 -4.56
CA ARG A 106 -3.76 0.11 -4.04
C ARG A 106 -4.21 1.11 -5.10
N VAL A 107 -3.28 1.73 -5.83
CA VAL A 107 -3.62 2.71 -6.88
C VAL A 107 -4.42 2.04 -8.00
N LEU A 108 -4.04 0.84 -8.44
CA LEU A 108 -4.81 0.09 -9.44
C LEU A 108 -6.23 -0.22 -8.93
N ARG A 109 -6.36 -0.69 -7.68
CA ARG A 109 -7.66 -0.94 -7.04
C ARG A 109 -8.52 0.32 -7.04
N ASP A 110 -7.97 1.46 -6.61
CA ASP A 110 -8.71 2.71 -6.53
C ASP A 110 -9.19 3.17 -7.93
N LYS A 111 -8.37 2.97 -8.97
CA LYS A 111 -8.76 3.24 -10.38
C LYS A 111 -9.87 2.29 -10.86
N ILE A 112 -9.79 1.00 -10.56
CA ILE A 112 -10.85 0.02 -10.88
C ILE A 112 -12.17 0.39 -10.17
N LEU A 113 -12.11 0.76 -8.89
CA LEU A 113 -13.29 1.20 -8.14
C LEU A 113 -13.87 2.50 -8.69
N ASN A 114 -13.02 3.42 -9.16
CA ASN A 114 -13.50 4.62 -9.85
C ASN A 114 -14.22 4.26 -11.16
N PHE A 115 -13.65 3.34 -11.95
CA PHE A 115 -14.28 2.90 -13.19
C PHE A 115 -15.65 2.23 -12.95
N LEU A 116 -15.77 1.39 -11.92
CA LEU A 116 -17.06 0.82 -11.51
C LEU A 116 -18.11 1.90 -11.16
N ARG A 117 -17.70 2.98 -10.50
CA ARG A 117 -18.59 4.12 -10.19
C ARG A 117 -19.05 4.86 -11.45
N GLU A 118 -18.18 5.01 -12.44
CA GLU A 118 -18.57 5.62 -13.71
C GLU A 118 -19.54 4.71 -14.49
N ILE A 119 -19.39 3.39 -14.40
CA ILE A 119 -20.38 2.44 -14.92
C ILE A 119 -21.75 2.65 -14.22
N ASP A 120 -21.77 2.74 -12.88
CA ASP A 120 -23.01 2.98 -12.12
C ASP A 120 -23.72 4.27 -12.57
N LYS A 121 -22.97 5.35 -12.77
CA LYS A 121 -23.51 6.63 -13.25
C LYS A 121 -24.03 6.53 -14.68
N ALA A 122 -23.31 5.82 -15.55
CA ALA A 122 -23.72 5.62 -16.94
C ALA A 122 -25.02 4.82 -17.03
N GLU A 123 -25.16 3.76 -16.22
CA GLU A 123 -26.38 2.96 -16.11
C GLU A 123 -27.55 3.79 -15.58
N ALA A 124 -27.33 4.67 -14.59
CA ALA A 124 -28.37 5.54 -14.04
C ALA A 124 -28.82 6.64 -15.03
N ALA A 125 -27.93 7.09 -15.91
CA ALA A 125 -28.21 8.14 -16.89
C ALA A 125 -28.82 7.60 -18.21
N ALA A 126 -28.67 6.31 -18.51
CA ALA A 126 -29.09 5.73 -19.77
C ALA A 126 -30.56 5.26 -19.77
N SER A 127 -31.35 5.73 -20.74
CA SER A 127 -32.65 5.12 -21.12
C SER A 127 -32.48 3.98 -22.16
N ILE A 128 -31.29 3.39 -22.26
CA ILE A 128 -30.83 2.70 -23.48
C ILE A 128 -30.68 1.19 -23.27
N SER A 129 -31.03 0.45 -24.31
CA SER A 129 -31.04 -1.00 -24.51
C SER A 129 -29.71 -1.78 -24.33
N ASP A 130 -28.69 -1.19 -23.69
CA ASP A 130 -27.28 -1.66 -23.74
C ASP A 130 -26.72 -2.15 -22.39
N PHE A 131 -27.58 -2.38 -21.39
CA PHE A 131 -27.20 -2.89 -20.04
C PHE A 131 -26.34 -4.17 -20.08
N GLY A 132 -26.45 -4.99 -21.13
CA GLY A 132 -25.68 -6.22 -21.26
C GLY A 132 -24.17 -6.01 -21.28
N SER A 133 -23.69 -5.02 -22.03
CA SER A 133 -22.24 -4.78 -22.21
C SER A 133 -21.59 -4.18 -20.97
N LEU A 134 -22.28 -3.25 -20.29
CA LEU A 134 -21.81 -2.65 -19.03
C LEU A 134 -21.81 -3.66 -17.89
N ASN A 135 -22.83 -4.52 -17.81
CA ASN A 135 -22.86 -5.59 -16.82
C ASN A 135 -21.74 -6.62 -17.04
N LEU A 136 -21.42 -6.96 -18.30
CA LEU A 136 -20.25 -7.82 -18.61
C LEU A 136 -18.93 -7.15 -18.21
N CYS A 137 -18.80 -5.83 -18.43
CA CYS A 137 -17.64 -5.07 -17.98
C CYS A 137 -17.50 -5.09 -16.46
N ARG A 138 -18.60 -4.90 -15.73
CA ARG A 138 -18.66 -4.95 -14.26
C ARG A 138 -18.20 -6.30 -13.72
N ILE A 139 -18.79 -7.40 -14.19
CA ILE A 139 -18.42 -8.77 -13.78
C ILE A 139 -16.93 -9.01 -14.03
N TRP A 140 -16.41 -8.54 -15.17
CA TRP A 140 -15.00 -8.65 -15.49
C TRP A 140 -14.12 -7.83 -14.52
N LEU A 141 -14.46 -6.58 -14.22
CA LEU A 141 -13.72 -5.74 -13.26
C LEU A 141 -13.74 -6.32 -11.84
N GLU A 142 -14.87 -6.86 -11.40
CA GLU A 142 -14.99 -7.53 -10.10
C GLU A 142 -14.05 -8.75 -10.02
N ASN A 143 -13.98 -9.55 -11.09
CA ASN A 143 -13.03 -10.67 -11.18
C ASN A 143 -11.56 -10.21 -11.16
N ILE A 144 -11.25 -9.09 -11.82
CA ILE A 144 -9.91 -8.49 -11.76
C ILE A 144 -9.58 -8.00 -10.35
N LEU A 145 -10.54 -7.37 -9.67
CA LEU A 145 -10.37 -6.88 -8.31
C LEU A 145 -10.14 -8.05 -7.33
N GLU A 146 -10.90 -9.14 -7.46
CA GLU A 146 -10.68 -10.36 -6.70
C GLU A 146 -9.28 -10.95 -6.95
N LYS A 147 -8.84 -11.04 -8.21
CA LYS A 147 -7.49 -11.50 -8.56
C LYS A 147 -6.40 -10.61 -7.97
N LEU A 148 -6.63 -9.30 -7.96
CA LEU A 148 -5.72 -8.30 -7.39
C LEU A 148 -5.61 -8.47 -5.87
N GLU A 149 -6.73 -8.63 -5.18
CA GLU A 149 -6.79 -8.84 -3.72
C GLU A 149 -6.14 -10.16 -3.29
N ASN A 150 -6.37 -11.23 -4.06
CA ASN A 150 -5.78 -12.55 -3.82
C ASN A 150 -4.31 -12.66 -4.28
N GLY A 151 -3.75 -11.59 -4.87
CA GLY A 151 -2.36 -11.56 -5.33
C GLY A 151 -2.04 -12.47 -6.52
N ILE A 152 -3.06 -12.89 -7.28
CA ILE A 152 -2.93 -13.77 -8.45
C ILE A 152 -3.10 -13.02 -9.78
N LEU A 153 -3.34 -11.70 -9.74
CA LEU A 153 -3.35 -10.88 -10.94
C LEU A 153 -1.94 -10.90 -11.58
N PRO A 154 -1.81 -11.28 -12.86
CA PRO A 154 -0.50 -11.35 -13.51
C PRO A 154 0.13 -9.97 -13.64
N SER A 155 1.45 -9.91 -13.76
CA SER A 155 2.15 -8.68 -14.15
C SER A 155 1.81 -8.31 -15.60
N SER A 156 1.83 -7.01 -15.90
CA SER A 156 1.75 -6.53 -17.27
C SER A 156 3.07 -6.76 -18.01
N ASN A 157 3.00 -7.23 -19.25
CA ASN A 157 4.16 -7.23 -20.16
C ASN A 157 4.18 -5.97 -21.06
N GLY A 158 3.57 -4.88 -20.60
CA GLY A 158 3.26 -3.70 -21.41
C GLY A 158 1.87 -3.76 -22.05
N ASP A 159 1.16 -4.87 -21.89
CA ASP A 159 -0.22 -5.03 -22.36
C ASP A 159 -1.22 -4.32 -21.43
N THR A 160 -2.33 -3.86 -22.01
CA THR A 160 -3.48 -3.32 -21.29
C THR A 160 -4.21 -4.44 -20.54
N ILE A 161 -4.81 -4.12 -19.39
CA ILE A 161 -5.63 -5.10 -18.67
C ILE A 161 -6.92 -5.43 -19.45
N GLY A 162 -7.35 -4.54 -20.35
CA GLY A 162 -8.44 -4.74 -21.30
C GLY A 162 -9.72 -3.98 -20.95
N ALA A 163 -9.63 -2.98 -20.07
CA ALA A 163 -10.78 -2.19 -19.63
C ALA A 163 -11.48 -1.48 -20.80
N MET A 164 -10.68 -0.95 -21.73
CA MET A 164 -11.16 -0.22 -22.90
C MET A 164 -11.94 -1.08 -23.91
N LYS A 165 -11.71 -2.39 -23.95
CA LYS A 165 -12.37 -3.32 -24.91
C LYS A 165 -13.88 -3.41 -24.70
N TYR A 166 -14.33 -3.16 -23.47
CA TYR A 166 -15.74 -3.20 -23.10
C TYR A 166 -16.46 -1.87 -23.32
N ILE A 167 -15.71 -0.77 -23.48
CA ILE A 167 -16.25 0.58 -23.67
C ILE A 167 -16.27 0.99 -25.15
N SER A 168 -15.36 0.46 -25.98
CA SER A 168 -15.21 0.84 -27.39
C SER A 168 -16.40 0.47 -28.31
N GLN A 169 -17.51 -0.02 -27.74
CA GLN A 169 -18.73 -0.41 -28.45
C GLN A 169 -19.89 0.60 -28.30
N HIS A 170 -19.71 1.69 -27.55
CA HIS A 170 -20.78 2.65 -27.27
C HIS A 170 -20.61 3.99 -28.02
N ASP A 171 -21.68 4.48 -28.67
CA ASP A 171 -21.70 5.65 -29.57
C ASP A 171 -22.31 6.94 -28.97
N CYS A 172 -22.61 7.01 -27.66
CA CYS A 172 -23.31 8.15 -27.03
C CYS A 172 -22.39 9.17 -26.31
N LEU A 173 -22.15 10.32 -26.95
CA LEU A 173 -21.01 11.23 -26.71
C LEU A 173 -20.85 11.93 -25.34
N SER A 174 -21.87 12.08 -24.47
CA SER A 174 -21.74 12.91 -23.24
C SER A 174 -21.56 12.14 -21.93
N VAL A 175 -22.05 10.90 -21.84
CA VAL A 175 -21.91 10.01 -20.65
C VAL A 175 -20.68 9.10 -20.79
N ILE A 176 -20.16 8.97 -22.02
CA ILE A 176 -19.03 8.11 -22.36
C ILE A 176 -17.68 8.72 -22.01
N HIS A 177 -17.56 10.04 -21.88
CA HIS A 177 -16.24 10.66 -21.68
C HIS A 177 -15.59 10.22 -20.37
N ASP A 178 -16.25 10.43 -19.22
CA ASP A 178 -15.73 10.04 -17.91
C ASP A 178 -15.54 8.52 -17.81
N LEU A 179 -16.44 7.75 -18.42
CA LEU A 179 -16.37 6.29 -18.49
C LEU A 179 -15.16 5.81 -19.31
N TYR A 180 -14.89 6.44 -20.44
CA TYR A 180 -13.76 6.15 -21.33
C TYR A 180 -12.44 6.59 -20.68
N GLU A 181 -12.41 7.75 -20.03
CA GLU A 181 -11.24 8.20 -19.26
C GLU A 181 -10.92 7.24 -18.13
N ALA A 182 -11.93 6.80 -17.36
CA ALA A 182 -11.73 5.84 -16.29
C ALA A 182 -11.22 4.48 -16.81
N ALA A 183 -11.74 4.00 -17.93
CA ALA A 183 -11.25 2.78 -18.58
C ALA A 183 -9.80 2.92 -19.07
N ALA A 184 -9.48 4.03 -19.73
CA ALA A 184 -8.15 4.32 -20.25
C ALA A 184 -7.12 4.47 -19.12
N ASP A 185 -7.52 5.07 -17.99
CA ASP A 185 -6.67 5.28 -16.83
C ASP A 185 -6.29 3.95 -16.15
N VAL A 186 -7.23 3.01 -16.04
CA VAL A 186 -6.97 1.64 -15.58
C VAL A 186 -5.97 0.93 -16.49
N ASP A 187 -6.20 0.96 -17.81
CA ASP A 187 -5.33 0.28 -18.78
C ASP A 187 -3.92 0.89 -18.83
N THR A 188 -3.83 2.22 -18.82
CA THR A 188 -2.56 2.95 -18.84
C THR A 188 -1.75 2.69 -17.57
N TYR A 189 -2.40 2.73 -16.40
CA TYR A 189 -1.72 2.46 -15.14
C TYR A 189 -1.22 1.02 -15.08
N TYR A 190 -2.05 0.05 -15.44
CA TYR A 190 -1.65 -1.36 -15.44
C TYR A 190 -0.48 -1.63 -16.40
N SER A 191 -0.54 -1.11 -17.63
CA SER A 191 0.52 -1.28 -18.64
C SER A 191 1.87 -0.71 -18.19
N ASN A 192 1.86 0.47 -17.56
CA ASN A 192 3.08 1.20 -17.22
C ASN A 192 3.66 0.77 -15.86
N GLU A 193 2.83 0.68 -14.83
CA GLU A 193 3.28 0.59 -13.44
C GLU A 193 3.23 -0.86 -12.91
N CYS A 194 2.41 -1.74 -13.49
CA CYS A 194 2.20 -3.10 -13.00
C CYS A 194 3.06 -4.16 -13.72
N LYS A 195 4.24 -3.77 -14.24
CA LYS A 195 5.17 -4.68 -14.94
C LYS A 195 5.83 -5.71 -14.04
N GLU A 196 5.90 -5.42 -12.74
CA GLU A 196 6.42 -6.29 -11.70
C GLU A 196 5.55 -6.07 -10.44
N TRP A 197 5.17 -7.16 -9.76
CA TRP A 197 4.32 -7.17 -8.55
C TRP A 197 5.08 -7.53 -7.28
#